data_AF-A0A3D4ECK5-F1
#
_entry.id   AF-A0A3D4ECK5-F1
#
_cell.length_a   1.000
_cell.length_b   1.000
_cell.length_c   1.000
_cell.angle_alpha   90.00
_cell.angle_beta   90.00
_cell.angle_gamma   90.00
#
_symmetry.space_group_name_H-M   'P 1'
#
loop_
_entity.id
_entity.type
_entity.pdbx_description
1 polymer ?
#
loop_
_entity_poly.entity_id
_entity_poly.type
_entity_poly.pdbx_seq_one_letter_code
_entity_poly.pdbx_strand_id
1 'polypeptide(L)'
;MTDFQEELRRNLRSPETVAKEKEDEEIARQYKNAEFELSQIKQALIESAKNAQYTVENGVTKVYCLYKPLGESHYLRMNITDNMEQLVQDRKRLAIFRDPDLVHQSWRHFEVDPRWSDEYRLFSAALKELAAKENIFVEFVVYNRNTQQVYPFPSTVDEHYSMSSCELRIKASTVVAD
;
A
#
# COMPACT_ATOMS: atom_id res chain seq x y z
N MET A 1 19.66 48.59 24.43
CA MET A 1 20.07 47.50 23.51
C MET A 1 19.84 46.20 24.24
N THR A 2 18.91 45.37 23.78
CA THR A 2 18.79 44.00 24.29
C THR A 2 20.04 43.23 23.89
N ASP A 3 20.65 42.54 24.84
CA ASP A 3 21.79 41.66 24.60
C ASP A 3 21.33 40.48 23.71
N PHE A 4 22.08 40.19 22.64
CA PHE A 4 21.79 39.10 21.70
C PHE A 4 21.64 37.75 22.43
N GLN A 5 22.34 37.56 23.55
CA GLN A 5 22.21 36.37 24.39
C GLN A 5 20.85 36.28 25.11
N GLU A 6 20.24 37.41 25.50
CA GLU A 6 18.89 37.43 26.07
C GLU A 6 17.83 37.15 25.01
N GLU A 7 18.04 37.64 23.79
CA GLU A 7 17.16 37.36 22.66
C GLU A 7 17.20 35.86 22.28
N LEU A 8 18.38 35.23 22.29
CA LEU A 8 18.51 33.79 22.09
C LEU A 8 17.81 32.97 23.18
N ARG A 9 17.98 33.33 24.46
CA ARG A 9 17.33 32.62 25.59
C ARG A 9 15.80 32.68 25.54
N ARG A 10 15.24 33.81 25.10
CA ARG A 10 13.79 33.99 24.94
C ARG A 10 13.21 33.17 23.80
N ASN A 11 14.02 32.85 22.78
CA ASN A 11 13.59 32.11 21.59
C ASN A 11 14.09 30.65 21.57
N LEU A 12 14.81 30.20 22.59
CA LEU A 12 15.31 28.84 22.72
C LEU A 12 14.13 27.89 22.98
N ARG A 13 13.79 27.11 21.96
CA ARG A 13 12.75 26.09 22.02
C ARG A 13 13.37 24.77 22.44
N SER A 14 12.66 23.98 23.25
CA SER A 14 13.11 22.63 23.56
C SER A 14 13.07 21.77 22.30
N PRO A 15 14.10 20.93 22.05
CA PRO A 15 14.10 20.01 20.92
C PRO A 15 12.87 19.11 20.86
N GLU A 16 12.34 18.70 22.03
CA GLU A 16 11.14 17.88 22.15
C GLU A 16 9.88 18.56 21.62
N THR A 17 9.69 19.85 21.93
CA THR A 17 8.54 20.61 21.42
C THR A 17 8.60 20.77 19.91
N VAL A 18 9.79 21.02 19.36
CA VAL A 18 9.97 21.12 17.90
C VAL A 18 9.77 19.77 17.21
N ALA A 19 10.20 18.67 17.84
CA ALA A 19 9.97 17.32 17.31
C ALA A 19 8.48 16.98 17.25
N LYS A 20 7.74 17.27 18.33
CA LYS A 20 6.29 17.04 18.39
C LYS A 20 5.52 17.87 17.36
N GLU A 21 5.86 19.16 17.21
CA GLU A 21 5.21 20.00 16.19
C GLU A 21 5.42 19.47 14.78
N LYS A 22 6.63 19.00 14.46
CA LYS A 22 6.90 18.38 13.17
C LYS A 22 6.10 17.09 12.96
N GLU A 23 5.93 16.30 14.00
CA GLU A 23 5.09 15.09 13.95
C GLU A 23 3.62 15.45 13.72
N ASP A 24 3.09 16.42 14.47
CA ASP A 24 1.72 16.89 14.30
C ASP A 24 1.48 17.50 12.90
N GLU A 25 2.46 18.26 12.38
CA GLU A 25 2.45 18.78 11.00
C GLU A 25 2.44 17.66 9.95
N GLU A 26 3.24 16.61 10.16
CA GLU A 26 3.30 15.45 9.26
C GLU A 26 1.95 14.70 9.26
N ILE A 27 1.38 14.45 10.43
CA ILE A 27 0.08 13.80 10.57
C ILE A 27 -0.98 14.64 9.84
N ALA A 28 -1.05 15.94 10.10
CA ALA A 28 -2.01 16.84 9.45
C ALA A 28 -1.86 16.83 7.92
N ARG A 29 -0.62 16.77 7.42
CA ARG A 29 -0.35 16.64 5.98
C ARG A 29 -0.90 15.33 5.42
N GLN A 30 -0.71 14.21 6.12
CA GLN A 30 -1.22 12.91 5.66
C GLN A 30 -2.75 12.86 5.65
N TYR A 31 -3.43 13.47 6.62
CA TYR A 31 -4.89 13.61 6.59
C TYR A 31 -5.36 14.41 5.37
N LYS A 32 -4.70 15.54 5.07
CA LYS A 32 -5.03 16.36 3.90
C LYS A 32 -4.83 15.59 2.59
N ASN A 33 -3.77 14.81 2.49
CA ASN A 33 -3.52 13.94 1.33
C ASN A 33 -4.61 12.86 1.22
N ALA A 34 -4.98 12.23 2.33
CA ALA A 34 -6.01 11.19 2.37
C ALA A 34 -7.39 11.74 1.98
N GLU A 35 -7.76 12.95 2.41
CA GLU A 35 -9.00 13.62 1.98
C GLU A 35 -9.01 13.88 0.47
N PHE A 36 -7.88 14.34 -0.07
CA PHE A 36 -7.73 14.53 -1.51
C PHE A 36 -7.88 13.22 -2.28
N GLU A 37 -7.18 12.17 -1.88
CA GLU A 37 -7.25 10.85 -2.54
C GLU A 37 -8.65 10.22 -2.40
N LEU A 38 -9.31 10.38 -1.24
CA LEU A 38 -10.70 9.93 -1.05
C LEU A 38 -11.66 10.63 -2.04
N SER A 39 -11.46 11.93 -2.30
CA SER A 39 -12.26 12.65 -3.28
C SER A 39 -12.16 12.05 -4.69
N GLN A 40 -10.96 11.60 -5.08
CA GLN A 40 -10.70 10.94 -6.36
C GLN A 40 -11.31 9.53 -6.40
N ILE A 41 -11.17 8.77 -5.31
CA ILE A 41 -11.78 7.44 -5.16
C ILE A 41 -13.30 7.52 -5.32
N LYS A 42 -13.95 8.51 -4.71
CA LYS A 42 -15.40 8.72 -4.84
C LYS A 42 -15.81 8.98 -6.28
N GLN A 43 -15.05 9.80 -7.01
CA GLN A 43 -15.30 10.03 -8.44
C GLN A 43 -15.15 8.74 -9.25
N ALA A 44 -14.10 7.95 -8.99
CA ALA A 44 -13.89 6.66 -9.64
C ALA A 44 -15.02 5.64 -9.34
N LEU A 45 -15.56 5.62 -8.11
CA LEU A 45 -16.72 4.80 -7.76
C LEU A 45 -17.98 5.24 -8.51
N ILE A 46 -18.24 6.55 -8.62
CA ILE A 46 -19.37 7.08 -9.40
C ILE A 46 -19.24 6.69 -10.88
N GLU A 47 -18.05 6.81 -11.45
CA GLU A 47 -17.78 6.39 -12.84
C GLU A 47 -17.97 4.88 -13.01
N SER A 48 -17.51 4.07 -12.06
CA SER A 48 -17.69 2.62 -12.07
C SER A 48 -19.18 2.25 -12.04
N ALA A 49 -19.99 2.94 -11.22
CA ALA A 49 -21.44 2.77 -11.19
C ALA A 49 -22.10 3.16 -12.53
N LYS A 50 -21.71 4.30 -13.12
CA LYS A 50 -22.20 4.74 -14.45
C LYS A 50 -21.86 3.74 -15.56
N ASN A 51 -20.70 3.09 -15.46
CA ASN A 51 -20.24 2.08 -16.41
C ASN A 51 -20.75 0.66 -16.11
N ALA A 52 -21.69 0.52 -15.17
CA ALA A 52 -22.24 -0.76 -14.73
C ALA A 52 -21.20 -1.77 -14.21
N GLN A 53 -20.11 -1.28 -13.61
CA GLN A 53 -19.07 -2.09 -12.96
C GLN A 53 -19.43 -2.32 -11.49
N TYR A 54 -20.43 -3.16 -11.26
CA TYR A 54 -20.90 -3.53 -9.93
C TYR A 54 -21.33 -4.99 -9.90
N THR A 55 -21.36 -5.58 -8.70
CA THR A 55 -21.90 -6.91 -8.46
C THR A 55 -23.17 -6.81 -7.62
N VAL A 56 -24.13 -7.71 -7.86
CA VAL A 56 -25.35 -7.81 -7.05
C VAL A 56 -25.34 -9.20 -6.40
N GLU A 57 -25.22 -9.23 -5.08
CA GLU A 57 -25.21 -10.46 -4.29
C GLU A 57 -26.27 -10.35 -3.20
N ASN A 58 -27.23 -11.29 -3.13
CA ASN A 58 -28.28 -11.31 -2.10
C ASN A 58 -29.08 -9.99 -1.98
N GLY A 59 -29.32 -9.31 -3.11
CA GLY A 59 -30.03 -8.02 -3.13
C GLY A 59 -29.19 -6.81 -2.71
N VAL A 60 -27.89 -6.98 -2.52
CA VAL A 60 -26.96 -5.91 -2.17
C VAL A 60 -26.10 -5.57 -3.39
N THR A 61 -26.17 -4.31 -3.84
CA THR A 61 -25.35 -3.82 -4.94
C THR A 61 -24.01 -3.32 -4.41
N LYS A 62 -22.92 -3.96 -4.81
CA LYS A 62 -21.55 -3.56 -4.48
C LYS A 62 -20.89 -2.92 -5.69
N VAL A 63 -20.55 -1.65 -5.60
CA VAL A 63 -19.75 -0.95 -6.61
C VAL A 63 -18.29 -1.06 -6.20
N TYR A 64 -17.42 -1.38 -7.15
CA TYR A 64 -15.98 -1.44 -6.92
C TYR A 64 -15.24 -0.56 -7.92
N CYS A 65 -14.11 0.00 -7.51
CA CYS A 65 -13.17 0.63 -8.41
C CYS A 65 -11.74 0.26 -8.04
N LEU A 66 -10.86 0.29 -9.04
CA LEU A 66 -9.42 0.12 -8.85
C LEU A 66 -8.72 1.42 -9.22
N TYR A 67 -8.43 2.22 -8.20
CA TYR A 67 -7.86 3.55 -8.32
C TYR A 67 -6.34 3.52 -8.21
N LYS A 68 -5.65 4.34 -9.01
CA LYS A 68 -4.21 4.50 -8.95
C LYS A 68 -3.89 5.83 -8.23
N PRO A 69 -3.33 5.80 -7.01
CA PRO A 69 -2.98 7.02 -6.29
C PRO A 69 -1.92 7.83 -7.05
N LEU A 70 -2.02 9.16 -6.98
CA LEU A 70 -1.21 10.07 -7.79
C LEU A 70 0.22 10.20 -7.25
N GLY A 71 0.42 10.03 -5.94
CA GLY A 71 1.72 10.21 -5.28
C GLY A 71 2.43 8.93 -4.81
N GLU A 72 1.74 7.79 -4.72
CA GLU A 72 2.09 6.74 -3.73
C GLU A 72 2.66 5.45 -4.32
N SER A 73 3.07 5.48 -5.59
CA SER A 73 3.76 4.34 -6.20
C SER A 73 5.10 4.01 -5.52
N HIS A 74 5.61 4.90 -4.67
CA HIS A 74 6.89 4.75 -3.97
C HIS A 74 6.81 3.91 -2.69
N TYR A 75 5.61 3.60 -2.18
CA TYR A 75 5.46 2.69 -1.04
C TYR A 75 5.71 1.24 -1.42
N LEU A 76 5.53 0.86 -2.69
CA LEU A 76 5.73 -0.50 -3.13
C LEU A 76 7.22 -0.80 -3.32
N ARG A 77 7.74 -1.71 -2.50
CA ARG A 77 9.00 -2.39 -2.75
C ARG A 77 8.73 -3.80 -3.23
N MET A 78 9.43 -4.19 -4.29
CA MET A 78 9.36 -5.52 -4.86
C MET A 78 10.73 -6.19 -4.72
N ASN A 79 10.75 -7.34 -4.05
CA ASN A 79 11.93 -8.20 -3.94
C ASN A 79 11.64 -9.55 -4.62
N ILE A 80 12.69 -10.20 -5.11
CA ILE A 80 12.61 -11.54 -5.67
C ILE A 80 13.45 -12.45 -4.77
N THR A 81 12.88 -13.57 -4.38
CA THR A 81 13.57 -14.67 -3.69
C THR A 81 13.43 -15.93 -4.52
N ASP A 82 14.35 -16.88 -4.37
CA ASP A 82 14.27 -18.16 -5.04
C ASP A 82 14.81 -19.27 -4.13
N ASN A 83 14.53 -20.53 -4.49
CA ASN A 83 15.02 -21.69 -3.77
C ASN A 83 16.31 -22.29 -4.37
N MET A 84 17.11 -21.50 -5.10
CA MET A 84 18.28 -22.02 -5.82
C MET A 84 19.34 -22.58 -4.86
N GLU A 85 19.57 -21.93 -3.71
CA GLU A 85 20.50 -22.46 -2.71
C GLU A 85 20.04 -23.81 -2.17
N GLN A 86 18.74 -23.98 -1.92
CA GLN A 86 18.16 -25.25 -1.48
C GLN A 86 18.37 -26.36 -2.52
N LEU A 87 18.17 -26.04 -3.81
CA LEU A 87 18.45 -26.96 -4.92
C LEU A 87 19.92 -27.36 -5.00
N VAL A 88 20.83 -26.40 -4.82
CA VAL A 88 22.28 -26.67 -4.82
C VAL A 88 22.67 -27.58 -3.66
N GLN A 89 22.10 -27.36 -2.48
CA GLN A 89 22.35 -28.20 -1.31
C GLN A 89 21.77 -29.60 -1.50
N ASP A 90 20.57 -29.72 -2.06
CA ASP A 90 19.95 -31.01 -2.33
C ASP A 90 20.77 -31.85 -3.33
N ARG A 91 21.26 -31.23 -4.42
CA ARG A 91 22.12 -31.90 -5.41
C ARG A 91 23.44 -32.42 -4.84
N LYS A 92 23.96 -31.80 -3.78
CA LYS A 92 25.18 -32.26 -3.06
C LYS A 92 24.94 -33.48 -2.19
N ARG A 93 23.68 -33.80 -1.84
CA ARG A 93 23.34 -35.00 -1.06
C ARG A 93 23.53 -36.27 -1.89
N LEU A 94 23.75 -37.39 -1.19
CA LEU A 94 23.69 -38.72 -1.79
C LEU A 94 22.33 -38.91 -2.48
N ALA A 95 22.29 -39.62 -3.60
CA ALA A 95 21.08 -39.72 -4.44
C ALA A 95 19.84 -40.21 -3.67
N ILE A 96 20.02 -41.08 -2.66
CA ILE A 96 18.94 -41.60 -1.80
C ILE A 96 18.33 -40.57 -0.84
N PHE A 97 19.00 -39.44 -0.62
CA PHE A 97 18.56 -38.36 0.27
C PHE A 97 18.22 -37.06 -0.49
N ARG A 98 18.17 -37.14 -1.82
CA ARG A 98 17.69 -36.04 -2.66
C ARG A 98 16.17 -36.01 -2.63
N ASP A 99 15.62 -34.81 -2.61
CA ASP A 99 14.20 -34.60 -2.80
C ASP A 99 13.87 -34.59 -4.31
N PRO A 100 13.20 -35.63 -4.85
CA PRO A 100 12.91 -35.70 -6.28
C PRO A 100 11.86 -34.66 -6.72
N ASP A 101 11.06 -34.13 -5.80
CA ASP A 101 9.98 -33.18 -6.07
C ASP A 101 10.45 -31.72 -5.90
N LEU A 102 11.69 -31.50 -5.42
CA LEU A 102 12.27 -30.17 -5.29
C LEU A 102 12.62 -29.61 -6.67
N VAL A 103 11.73 -28.77 -7.19
CA VAL A 103 11.90 -28.02 -8.43
C VAL A 103 12.22 -26.55 -8.15
N HIS A 104 12.83 -25.87 -9.13
CA HIS A 104 13.13 -24.45 -9.01
C HIS A 104 11.86 -23.62 -8.95
N GLN A 105 11.80 -22.74 -7.96
CA GLN A 105 10.72 -21.79 -7.73
C GLN A 105 11.33 -20.43 -7.35
N SER A 106 10.71 -19.36 -7.83
CA SER A 106 10.97 -18.00 -7.41
C SER A 106 9.68 -17.35 -6.93
N TRP A 107 9.81 -16.48 -5.94
CA TRP A 107 8.71 -15.73 -5.37
C TRP A 107 8.99 -14.26 -5.47
N ARG A 108 7.94 -13.49 -5.77
CA ARG A 108 7.96 -12.05 -5.62
C ARG A 108 7.30 -11.66 -4.32
N HIS A 109 8.03 -10.88 -3.54
CA HIS A 109 7.52 -10.24 -2.33
C HIS A 109 7.19 -8.80 -2.64
N PHE A 110 5.95 -8.42 -2.35
CA PHE A 110 5.49 -7.04 -2.38
C PHE A 110 5.33 -6.56 -0.95
N GLU A 111 6.21 -5.64 -0.56
CA GLU A 111 6.27 -5.09 0.78
C GLU A 111 6.22 -3.56 0.74
N VAL A 112 5.95 -2.96 1.89
CA VAL A 112 6.10 -1.52 2.06
C VAL A 112 7.60 -1.20 2.10
N ASP A 113 8.04 -0.27 1.27
CA ASP A 113 9.42 0.21 1.31
C ASP A 113 9.74 0.74 2.72
N PRO A 114 10.76 0.20 3.40
CA PRO A 114 11.11 0.62 4.75
C PRO A 114 11.34 2.12 4.92
N ARG A 115 11.79 2.81 3.85
CA ARG A 115 12.04 4.26 3.86
C ARG A 115 10.76 5.08 4.04
N TRP A 116 9.62 4.50 3.67
CA TRP A 116 8.31 5.16 3.64
C TRP A 116 7.29 4.46 4.55
N SER A 117 7.74 3.53 5.40
CA SER A 117 6.86 2.71 6.24
C SER A 117 5.97 3.56 7.15
N ASP A 118 6.52 4.59 7.80
CA ASP A 118 5.75 5.42 8.73
C ASP A 118 4.76 6.32 8.00
N GLU A 119 5.18 6.90 6.86
CA GLU A 119 4.31 7.68 5.99
C GLU A 119 3.13 6.84 5.48
N TYR A 120 3.41 5.64 4.96
CA TYR A 120 2.39 4.69 4.50
C TYR A 120 1.42 4.33 5.63
N ARG A 121 1.91 4.08 6.86
CA ARG A 121 1.04 3.75 8.00
C ARG A 121 0.10 4.90 8.33
N LEU A 122 0.62 6.13 8.42
CA LEU A 122 -0.19 7.31 8.72
C LEU A 122 -1.21 7.57 7.61
N PHE A 123 -0.77 7.58 6.35
CA PHE A 123 -1.65 7.79 5.20
C PHE A 123 -2.72 6.71 5.10
N SER A 124 -2.33 5.43 5.12
CA SER A 124 -3.28 4.31 4.97
C SER A 124 -4.29 4.25 6.11
N ALA A 125 -3.89 4.61 7.34
CA ALA A 125 -4.80 4.72 8.47
C ALA A 125 -5.78 5.87 8.29
N ALA A 126 -5.29 7.07 7.97
CA ALA A 126 -6.13 8.25 7.73
C ALA A 126 -7.14 8.02 6.60
N LEU A 127 -6.70 7.44 5.47
CA LEU A 127 -7.56 7.15 4.34
C LEU A 127 -8.66 6.14 4.70
N LYS A 128 -8.31 5.05 5.40
CA LYS A 128 -9.30 4.05 5.84
C LYS A 128 -10.30 4.64 6.82
N GLU A 129 -9.85 5.49 7.75
CA GLU A 129 -10.74 6.16 8.70
C GLU A 129 -11.73 7.09 8.00
N LEU A 130 -11.23 7.95 7.10
CA LEU A 130 -12.08 8.88 6.35
C LEU A 130 -13.06 8.14 5.44
N ALA A 131 -12.61 7.10 4.75
CA ALA A 131 -13.46 6.28 3.88
C ALA A 131 -14.55 5.53 4.66
N ALA A 132 -14.22 5.01 5.85
CA ALA A 132 -15.19 4.32 6.70
C ALA A 132 -16.35 5.24 7.13
N LYS A 133 -16.08 6.54 7.37
CA LYS A 133 -17.13 7.54 7.68
C LYS A 133 -18.16 7.69 6.56
N GLU A 134 -17.81 7.32 5.34
CA GLU A 134 -18.68 7.37 4.16
C GLU A 134 -19.15 5.98 3.67
N ASN A 135 -18.98 4.92 4.48
CA ASN A 135 -19.28 3.53 4.07
C ASN A 135 -18.51 3.06 2.83
N ILE A 136 -17.27 3.53 2.68
CA ILE A 136 -16.34 3.08 1.63
C ILE A 136 -15.28 2.20 2.27
N PHE A 137 -15.17 0.97 1.78
CA PHE A 137 -14.10 0.04 2.15
C PHE A 137 -12.91 0.23 1.22
N VAL A 138 -11.71 0.35 1.80
CA VAL A 138 -10.46 0.66 1.09
C VAL A 138 -9.39 -0.37 1.43
N GLU A 139 -8.79 -0.94 0.39
CA GLU A 139 -7.70 -1.91 0.47
C GLU A 139 -6.57 -1.53 -0.49
N PHE A 140 -5.33 -1.57 -0.02
CA PHE A 140 -4.16 -1.42 -0.87
C PHE A 140 -3.86 -2.78 -1.50
N VAL A 141 -3.63 -2.78 -2.81
CA VAL A 141 -3.42 -4.00 -3.59
C VAL A 141 -2.32 -3.79 -4.62
N VAL A 142 -1.67 -4.87 -5.02
CA VAL A 142 -0.75 -4.86 -6.15
C VAL A 142 -1.50 -5.24 -7.40
N TYR A 143 -1.47 -4.37 -8.40
CA TYR A 143 -2.09 -4.62 -9.71
C TYR A 143 -1.02 -4.89 -10.76
N ASN A 144 -1.13 -6.02 -11.45
CA ASN A 144 -0.29 -6.34 -12.59
C ASN A 144 -0.96 -5.80 -13.87
N ARG A 145 -0.34 -4.82 -14.52
CA ARG A 145 -0.89 -4.22 -15.76
C ARG A 145 -0.98 -5.17 -16.94
N ASN A 146 -0.10 -6.17 -17.01
CA ASN A 146 -0.01 -7.07 -18.16
C ASN A 146 -1.06 -8.18 -18.07
N THR A 147 -1.25 -8.75 -16.88
CA THR A 147 -2.19 -9.85 -16.65
C THR A 147 -3.56 -9.38 -16.13
N GLN A 148 -3.67 -8.10 -15.75
CA GLN A 148 -4.84 -7.51 -15.09
C GLN A 148 -5.21 -8.18 -13.75
N GLN A 149 -4.26 -8.92 -13.16
CA GLN A 149 -4.47 -9.59 -11.87
C GLN A 149 -4.23 -8.63 -10.71
N VAL A 150 -4.95 -8.89 -9.62
CA VAL A 150 -4.88 -8.14 -8.37
C VAL A 150 -4.40 -9.07 -7.27
N TYR A 151 -3.39 -8.64 -6.51
CA TYR A 151 -2.81 -9.36 -5.39
C TYR A 151 -2.95 -8.53 -4.10
N PRO A 152 -3.13 -9.16 -2.94
CA PRO A 152 -3.12 -8.45 -1.66
C PRO A 152 -1.82 -7.66 -1.46
N PHE A 153 -1.84 -6.61 -0.65
CA PHE A 153 -0.62 -5.89 -0.27
C PHE A 153 -0.57 -5.68 1.26
N PRO A 154 0.51 -6.08 1.94
CA PRO A 154 1.68 -6.80 1.43
C PRO A 154 1.36 -8.27 1.09
N SER A 155 2.12 -8.87 0.17
CA SER A 155 1.94 -10.28 -0.19
C SER A 155 3.19 -10.94 -0.76
N THR A 156 3.17 -12.27 -0.79
CA THR A 156 4.15 -13.09 -1.50
C THR A 156 3.41 -13.88 -2.57
N VAL A 157 3.90 -13.83 -3.80
CA VAL A 157 3.26 -14.47 -4.95
C VAL A 157 4.29 -15.33 -5.67
N ASP A 158 3.92 -16.56 -5.99
CA ASP A 158 4.73 -17.45 -6.82
C ASP A 158 4.90 -16.84 -8.21
N GLU A 159 6.15 -16.74 -8.67
CA GLU A 159 6.47 -16.14 -9.95
C GLU A 159 6.26 -17.14 -11.08
N HIS A 160 5.01 -17.29 -11.49
CA HIS A 160 4.66 -17.88 -12.77
C HIS A 160 4.13 -16.73 -13.65
N TYR A 161 5.01 -16.16 -14.48
CA TYR A 161 4.80 -15.07 -15.48
C TYR A 161 5.01 -13.59 -15.03
N SER A 162 5.19 -12.71 -16.04
CA SER A 162 5.70 -11.31 -15.98
C SER A 162 5.03 -10.41 -14.94
N MET A 163 5.65 -10.33 -13.77
CA MET A 163 5.32 -9.41 -12.67
C MET A 163 6.16 -8.11 -12.70
N SER A 164 6.81 -7.80 -13.82
CA SER A 164 7.65 -6.62 -13.99
C SER A 164 6.86 -5.30 -14.08
N SER A 165 5.54 -5.38 -14.28
CA SER A 165 4.65 -4.22 -14.46
C SER A 165 3.62 -4.09 -13.33
N CYS A 166 4.00 -4.52 -12.13
CA CYS A 166 3.21 -4.39 -10.92
C CYS A 166 3.27 -2.96 -10.37
N GLU A 167 2.13 -2.46 -9.92
CA GLU A 167 2.02 -1.17 -9.25
C GLU A 167 1.05 -1.22 -8.08
N LEU A 168 1.28 -0.35 -7.10
CA LEU A 168 0.36 -0.17 -5.98
C LEU A 168 -0.91 0.53 -6.48
N ARG A 169 -2.05 -0.02 -6.10
CA ARG A 169 -3.37 0.56 -6.34
C ARG A 169 -4.21 0.48 -5.09
N ILE A 170 -5.26 1.27 -5.08
CA ILE A 170 -6.29 1.26 -4.06
C ILE A 170 -7.53 0.62 -4.66
N LYS A 171 -7.91 -0.53 -4.12
CA LYS A 171 -9.21 -1.14 -4.36
C LYS A 171 -10.20 -0.53 -3.39
N ALA A 172 -11.20 0.16 -3.92
CA ALA A 172 -12.28 0.70 -3.11
C ALA A 172 -13.59 0.03 -3.47
N SER A 173 -14.46 -0.14 -2.47
CA SER A 173 -15.81 -0.66 -2.69
C SER A 173 -16.80 0.01 -1.76
N THR A 174 -18.03 0.16 -2.22
CA THR A 174 -19.14 0.66 -1.41
C THR A 174 -20.40 -0.13 -1.70
N VAL A 175 -21.30 -0.15 -0.73
CA VAL A 175 -22.58 -0.84 -0.82
C VAL A 175 -23.67 0.20 -1.08
N VAL A 176 -24.46 -0.05 -2.12
CA VAL A 176 -25.71 0.67 -2.35
C VAL A 176 -26.83 -0.25 -1.91
N ALA A 177 -27.47 0.09 -0.80
CA ALA A 177 -28.72 -0.53 -0.36
C ALA A 177 -29.88 0.28 -0.94
N ASP A 178 -30.89 -0.42 -1.46
CA ASP A 178 -32.15 0.17 -1.93
C ASP A 178 -33.00 0.73 -0.76
#